data_AF-A0AAU4I2R6-F1
#
_entry.id   AF-A0AAU4I2R6-F1
#
_cell.length_a   1.000
_cell.length_b   1.000
_cell.length_c   1.000
_cell.angle_alpha   90.00
_cell.angle_beta   90.00
_cell.angle_gamma   90.00
#
_symmetry.space_group_name_H-M   'P 1'
#
loop_
_entity.id
_entity.type
_entity.pdbx_description
1 polymer ?
#
loop_
_entity_poly.entity_id
_entity_poly.type
_entity_poly.pdbx_seq_one_letter_code
_entity_poly.pdbx_strand_id
1 'polypeptide(L)'
;MRSAELSEAAKLATVAAQAGALPGRPLYAANSALDLPERPHVALWHAATVLREHRGDGHVAVLDHFELTGVDSLVIDCASSHGMAKEIVMPMRGWTEDEWSAGRERLADRGLVDAGGELTPRGAALRDEVEAETGRLDRRPYEALGPANVERLARYVHRTVGIAADAGVFPPPLRGFFAPTADVWNAL
;
A
#
# COMPACT_ATOMS: atom_id res chain seq x y z
N MET A 1 -13.68 -3.05 22.92
CA MET A 1 -12.77 -4.20 22.67
C MET A 1 -11.53 -4.07 23.54
N ARG A 2 -11.31 -4.98 24.49
CA ARG A 2 -10.05 -5.08 25.27
C ARG A 2 -9.37 -6.38 24.84
N SER A 3 -8.50 -6.30 23.83
CA SER A 3 -7.69 -7.43 23.37
C SER A 3 -6.22 -7.12 23.66
N ALA A 4 -5.53 -8.06 24.31
CA ALA A 4 -4.11 -7.94 24.58
C ALA A 4 -3.30 -7.88 23.28
N GLU A 5 -3.69 -8.70 22.28
CA GLU A 5 -3.06 -8.72 20.96
C GLU A 5 -3.25 -7.41 20.20
N LEU A 6 -4.46 -6.83 20.24
CA LEU A 6 -4.72 -5.53 19.62
C LEU A 6 -3.91 -4.40 20.29
N SER A 7 -3.80 -4.46 21.62
CA SER A 7 -3.01 -3.48 22.37
C SER A 7 -1.53 -3.59 22.07
N GLU A 8 -1.03 -4.81 21.89
CA GLU A 8 0.36 -5.03 21.48
C GLU A 8 0.60 -4.59 20.03
N ALA A 9 -0.30 -4.92 19.10
CA ALA A 9 -0.24 -4.46 17.72
C ALA A 9 -0.19 -2.93 17.64
N ALA A 10 -1.03 -2.24 18.41
CA ALA A 10 -1.03 -0.78 18.48
C ALA A 10 0.32 -0.21 18.94
N LYS A 11 0.93 -0.80 19.98
CA LYS A 11 2.26 -0.38 20.48
C LYS A 11 3.35 -0.58 19.42
N LEU A 12 3.41 -1.78 18.82
CA LEU A 12 4.41 -2.11 17.80
C LEU A 12 4.28 -1.21 16.57
N ALA A 13 3.04 -1.01 16.08
CA ALA A 13 2.77 -0.12 14.96
C ALA A 13 3.14 1.35 15.28
N THR A 14 2.88 1.81 16.51
CA THR A 14 3.25 3.17 16.95
C THR A 14 4.76 3.37 16.93
N VAL A 15 5.53 2.39 17.44
CA VAL A 15 7.00 2.43 17.40
C VAL A 15 7.50 2.52 15.96
N ALA A 16 6.96 1.70 15.05
CA ALA A 16 7.33 1.76 13.63
C ALA A 16 6.96 3.11 13.00
N ALA A 17 5.74 3.61 13.25
CA ALA A 17 5.23 4.87 12.72
C ALA A 17 6.10 6.07 13.13
N GLN A 18 6.65 6.07 14.35
CA GLN A 18 7.51 7.14 14.86
C GLN A 18 8.97 7.08 14.36
N ALA A 19 9.37 5.97 13.73
CA ALA A 19 10.76 5.77 13.31
C ALA A 19 11.09 6.36 11.94
N GLY A 20 10.09 6.77 11.15
CA GLY A 20 10.26 7.34 9.81
C GLY A 20 10.99 8.69 9.79
N ALA A 21 11.55 9.06 8.64
CA ALA A 21 12.17 10.37 8.44
C ALA A 21 11.14 11.39 7.95
N LEU A 22 11.13 12.59 8.54
CA LEU A 22 10.17 13.65 8.18
C LEU A 22 10.44 14.36 6.83
N PRO A 23 11.69 14.70 6.45
CA PRO A 23 11.94 15.47 5.23
C PRO A 23 11.46 14.74 3.96
N GLY A 24 10.82 15.48 3.06
CA GLY A 24 10.28 14.93 1.81
C GLY A 24 9.02 14.07 1.97
N ARG A 25 8.42 14.05 3.16
CA ARG A 25 7.21 13.26 3.44
C ARG A 25 6.11 14.10 4.09
N PRO A 26 5.41 14.94 3.30
CA PRO A 26 4.46 15.90 3.85
C PRO A 26 3.26 15.26 4.54
N LEU A 27 2.68 14.19 3.99
CA LEU A 27 1.50 13.55 4.58
C LEU A 27 1.89 12.74 5.82
N TYR A 28 3.03 12.04 5.78
CA TYR A 28 3.62 11.40 6.94
C TYR A 28 3.89 12.40 8.07
N ALA A 29 4.54 13.52 7.76
CA ALA A 29 4.89 14.54 8.74
C ALA A 29 3.65 15.16 9.38
N ALA A 30 2.62 15.48 8.58
CA ALA A 30 1.36 16.00 9.07
C ALA A 30 0.65 15.01 10.02
N ASN A 31 0.56 13.72 9.65
CA ASN A 31 -0.08 12.71 10.48
C ASN A 31 0.73 12.36 11.75
N SER A 32 2.06 12.41 11.66
CA SER A 32 2.97 12.14 12.79
C SER A 32 2.95 13.26 13.84
N ALA A 33 2.53 14.47 13.46
CA ALA A 33 2.40 15.61 14.37
C ALA A 33 1.10 15.59 15.20
N LEU A 34 0.16 14.68 14.90
CA LEU A 34 -1.08 14.55 15.65
C LEU A 34 -0.85 13.84 17.00
N ASP A 35 -1.69 14.17 17.99
CA ASP A 35 -1.66 13.50 19.29
C ASP A 35 -1.93 12.00 19.16
N LEU A 36 -1.19 11.21 19.92
CA LEU A 36 -1.36 9.76 19.95
C LEU A 36 -2.68 9.38 20.64
N PRO A 37 -3.58 8.63 19.96
CA PRO A 37 -4.82 8.19 20.58
C PRO A 37 -4.59 7.18 21.72
N GLU A 38 -5.32 7.31 22.83
CA GLU A 38 -5.18 6.39 23.97
C GLU A 38 -5.84 5.01 23.74
N ARG A 39 -6.95 4.97 22.99
CA ARG A 39 -7.71 3.73 22.77
C ARG A 39 -6.94 2.83 21.78
N PRO A 40 -6.62 1.56 22.13
CA PRO A 40 -5.74 0.72 21.30
C PRO A 40 -6.15 0.55 19.83
N HIS A 41 -7.44 0.38 19.54
CA HIS A 41 -7.94 0.26 18.16
C HIS A 41 -7.77 1.57 17.37
N VAL A 42 -7.91 2.72 18.04
CA VAL A 42 -7.70 4.04 17.42
C VAL A 42 -6.21 4.31 17.25
N ALA A 43 -5.38 3.92 18.21
CA ALA A 43 -3.92 4.01 18.11
C ALA A 43 -3.38 3.15 16.96
N LEU A 44 -3.88 1.91 16.82
CA LEU A 44 -3.50 1.04 15.70
C LEU A 44 -3.94 1.64 14.35
N TRP A 45 -5.17 2.16 14.26
CA TRP A 45 -5.65 2.84 13.05
C TRP A 45 -4.79 4.06 12.69
N HIS A 46 -4.47 4.90 13.67
CA HIS A 46 -3.61 6.08 13.47
C HIS A 46 -2.20 5.67 13.04
N ALA A 47 -1.57 4.72 13.72
CA ALA A 47 -0.24 4.23 13.35
C ALA A 47 -0.23 3.61 11.95
N ALA A 48 -1.25 2.83 11.57
CA ALA A 48 -1.40 2.30 10.22
C ALA A 48 -1.56 3.41 9.17
N THR A 49 -2.30 4.47 9.50
CA THR A 49 -2.44 5.66 8.64
C THR A 49 -1.09 6.36 8.46
N VAL A 50 -0.36 6.58 9.55
CA VAL A 50 0.98 7.20 9.50
C VAL A 50 1.94 6.37 8.64
N LEU A 51 1.97 5.04 8.82
CA LEU A 51 2.81 4.14 8.02
C LEU A 51 2.40 4.12 6.54
N ARG A 52 1.09 4.13 6.25
CA ARG A 52 0.57 4.25 4.89
C ARG A 52 1.05 5.55 4.24
N GLU A 53 0.94 6.69 4.93
CA GLU A 53 1.40 7.97 4.38
C GLU A 53 2.92 8.03 4.25
N HIS A 54 3.67 7.38 5.16
CA HIS A 54 5.12 7.20 5.00
C HIS A 54 5.44 6.49 3.69
N ARG A 55 4.87 5.31 3.45
CA ARG A 55 5.07 4.57 2.19
C ARG A 55 4.58 5.38 0.99
N GLY A 56 3.42 6.00 1.10
CA GLY A 56 2.77 6.77 0.04
C GLY A 56 3.60 7.95 -0.44
N ASP A 57 4.11 8.78 0.48
CA ASP A 57 5.00 9.89 0.13
C ASP A 57 6.26 9.39 -0.60
N GLY A 58 6.81 8.24 -0.17
CA GLY A 58 7.94 7.60 -0.84
C GLY A 58 7.59 7.09 -2.24
N HIS A 59 6.42 6.47 -2.39
CA HIS A 59 5.94 5.96 -3.66
C HIS A 59 5.72 7.09 -4.67
N VAL A 60 5.12 8.22 -4.25
CA VAL A 60 4.94 9.39 -5.11
C VAL A 60 6.29 9.93 -5.60
N ALA A 61 7.30 10.00 -4.73
CA ALA A 61 8.64 10.43 -5.13
C ALA A 61 9.30 9.47 -6.13
N VAL A 62 9.08 8.16 -5.99
CA VAL A 62 9.57 7.15 -6.94
C VAL A 62 8.83 7.25 -8.27
N LEU A 63 7.51 7.41 -8.27
CA LEU A 63 6.73 7.61 -9.50
C LEU A 63 7.20 8.84 -10.27
N ASP A 64 7.43 9.95 -9.59
CA ASP A 64 7.98 11.17 -10.18
C ASP A 64 9.36 10.93 -10.81
N HIS A 65 10.25 10.21 -10.11
CA HIS A 65 11.57 9.83 -10.64
C HIS A 65 11.49 9.01 -11.95
N PHE A 66 10.49 8.13 -12.08
CA PHE A 66 10.26 7.34 -13.30
C PHE A 66 9.35 8.01 -14.33
N GLU A 67 9.01 9.29 -14.11
CA GLU A 67 8.10 10.08 -14.96
C GLU A 67 6.76 9.36 -15.16
N LEU A 68 6.19 8.83 -14.06
CA LEU A 68 4.88 8.19 -14.04
C LEU A 68 3.88 9.09 -13.32
N THR A 69 2.76 9.36 -13.97
CA THR A 69 1.63 10.05 -13.34
C THR A 69 0.80 9.08 -12.50
N GLY A 70 -0.12 9.62 -11.68
CA GLY A 70 -1.03 8.80 -10.88
C GLY A 70 -1.96 7.91 -11.69
N VAL A 71 -2.31 8.25 -12.93
CA VAL A 71 -3.08 7.35 -13.81
C VAL A 71 -2.17 6.30 -14.46
N ASP A 72 -0.94 6.66 -14.82
CA ASP A 72 0.01 5.72 -15.42
C ASP A 72 0.35 4.57 -14.45
N SER A 73 0.56 4.89 -13.17
CA SER A 73 0.84 3.86 -12.15
C SER A 73 -0.33 2.89 -11.97
N LEU A 74 -1.58 3.37 -12.05
CA LEU A 74 -2.77 2.52 -11.95
C LEU A 74 -2.95 1.66 -13.20
N VAL A 75 -2.67 2.19 -14.39
CA VAL A 75 -2.69 1.39 -15.64
C VAL A 75 -1.67 0.26 -15.55
N ILE A 76 -0.43 0.55 -15.13
CA ILE A 76 0.62 -0.46 -14.95
C ILE A 76 0.19 -1.50 -13.92
N ASP A 77 -0.30 -1.07 -12.75
CA ASP A 77 -0.68 -1.99 -11.69
C ASP A 77 -1.86 -2.89 -12.11
N CYS A 78 -2.90 -2.34 -12.72
CA CYS A 78 -4.07 -3.10 -13.21
C CYS A 78 -3.73 -4.07 -14.35
N ALA A 79 -2.70 -3.78 -15.14
CA ALA A 79 -2.18 -4.68 -16.16
C ALA A 79 -1.24 -5.76 -15.58
N SER A 80 -0.92 -5.71 -14.29
CA SER A 80 -0.08 -6.71 -13.63
C SER A 80 -0.91 -7.85 -13.02
N SER A 81 -0.26 -9.00 -12.78
CA SER A 81 -0.90 -10.14 -12.13
C SER A 81 -1.33 -9.89 -10.67
N HIS A 82 -0.89 -8.80 -10.06
CA HIS A 82 -1.18 -8.43 -8.67
C HIS A 82 -2.25 -7.33 -8.56
N GLY A 83 -2.58 -6.69 -9.68
CA GLY A 83 -3.51 -5.57 -9.72
C GLY A 83 -4.97 -6.01 -9.57
N MET A 84 -5.80 -5.07 -9.14
CA MET A 84 -7.25 -5.19 -9.27
C MET A 84 -7.69 -4.83 -10.68
N ALA A 85 -8.89 -5.28 -11.06
CA ALA A 85 -9.48 -4.95 -12.35
C ALA A 85 -9.70 -3.43 -12.51
N LYS A 86 -9.43 -2.91 -13.72
CA LYS A 86 -9.62 -1.50 -14.10
C LYS A 86 -11.02 -1.01 -13.73
N GLU A 87 -12.04 -1.83 -13.97
CA GLU A 87 -13.45 -1.49 -13.76
C GLU A 87 -13.77 -1.17 -12.29
N ILE A 88 -12.93 -1.65 -11.37
CA ILE A 88 -13.02 -1.36 -9.94
C ILE A 88 -12.14 -0.15 -9.61
N VAL A 89 -10.89 -0.17 -10.04
CA VAL A 89 -9.87 0.82 -9.64
C VAL A 89 -10.15 2.21 -10.20
N MET A 90 -10.39 2.31 -11.50
CA MET A 90 -10.56 3.58 -12.21
C MET A 90 -11.64 4.48 -11.55
N PRO A 91 -12.90 4.03 -11.37
CA PRO A 91 -13.92 4.86 -10.75
C PRO A 91 -13.64 5.13 -9.26
N MET A 92 -13.08 4.18 -8.52
CA MET A 92 -12.75 4.38 -7.09
C MET A 92 -11.65 5.42 -6.88
N ARG A 93 -10.77 5.62 -7.88
CA ARG A 93 -9.71 6.61 -7.87
C ARG A 93 -10.09 7.93 -8.53
N GLY A 94 -11.32 8.03 -9.04
CA GLY A 94 -11.86 9.27 -9.62
C GLY A 94 -11.35 9.57 -11.03
N TRP A 95 -10.81 8.57 -11.74
CA TRP A 95 -10.36 8.73 -13.11
C TRP A 95 -11.49 8.46 -14.11
N THR A 96 -11.47 9.18 -15.22
CA THR A 96 -12.35 8.97 -16.37
C THR A 96 -11.74 7.97 -17.37
N GLU A 97 -12.57 7.45 -18.26
CA GLU A 97 -12.13 6.55 -19.34
C GLU A 97 -11.14 7.27 -20.29
N ASP A 98 -11.35 8.56 -20.53
CA ASP A 98 -10.47 9.38 -21.38
C ASP A 98 -9.09 9.57 -20.74
N GLU A 99 -9.04 9.88 -19.43
CA GLU A 99 -7.78 9.99 -18.69
C GLU A 99 -7.02 8.67 -18.63
N TRP A 100 -7.74 7.56 -18.43
CA TRP A 100 -7.17 6.22 -18.44
C TRP A 100 -6.60 5.86 -19.81
N SER A 101 -7.36 6.11 -20.88
CA SER A 101 -6.95 5.84 -22.25
C SER A 101 -5.72 6.65 -22.62
N ALA A 102 -5.70 7.94 -22.26
CA ALA A 102 -4.53 8.80 -22.46
C ALA A 102 -3.30 8.30 -21.68
N GLY A 103 -3.47 7.78 -20.45
CA GLY A 103 -2.40 7.14 -19.69
C GLY A 103 -1.86 5.88 -20.37
N ARG A 104 -2.76 5.01 -20.84
CA ARG A 104 -2.39 3.80 -21.57
C ARG A 104 -1.64 4.11 -22.87
N GLU A 105 -2.06 5.13 -23.62
CA GLU A 105 -1.38 5.58 -24.84
C GLU A 105 0.04 6.07 -24.55
N ARG A 106 0.24 6.92 -23.53
CA ARG A 106 1.59 7.36 -23.12
C ARG A 106 2.48 6.18 -22.74
N LEU A 107 1.94 5.18 -22.04
CA LEU A 107 2.68 3.98 -21.67
C LEU A 107 2.99 3.08 -22.87
N ALA A 108 2.08 2.99 -23.85
CA ALA A 108 2.30 2.27 -25.09
C ALA A 108 3.39 2.94 -25.95
N ASP A 109 3.39 4.27 -26.06
CA ASP A 109 4.45 5.05 -26.75
C ASP A 109 5.83 4.83 -26.11
N ARG A 110 5.86 4.60 -24.79
CA ARG A 110 7.08 4.23 -24.04
C ARG A 110 7.44 2.74 -24.14
N GLY A 111 6.61 1.92 -24.79
CA GLY A 111 6.79 0.48 -24.91
C GLY A 111 6.66 -0.27 -23.58
N LEU A 112 5.89 0.28 -22.62
CA LEU A 112 5.64 -0.33 -21.31
C LEU A 112 4.37 -1.18 -21.31
N VAL A 113 3.41 -0.83 -22.16
CA VAL A 113 2.15 -1.55 -22.38
C VAL A 113 2.02 -1.87 -23.86
N ASP A 114 1.43 -3.02 -24.20
CA ASP A 114 1.18 -3.40 -25.59
C ASP A 114 -0.18 -2.91 -26.14
N ALA A 115 -0.48 -3.24 -27.40
CA ALA A 115 -1.74 -2.84 -28.04
C ALA A 115 -2.99 -3.44 -27.35
N GLY A 116 -2.84 -4.57 -26.66
CA GLY A 116 -3.89 -5.23 -25.88
C GLY A 116 -4.11 -4.58 -24.52
N GLY A 117 -3.21 -3.73 -24.04
CA GLY A 117 -3.25 -3.16 -22.69
C GLY A 117 -2.50 -3.98 -21.65
N GLU A 118 -1.75 -5.00 -22.07
CA GLU A 118 -0.95 -5.87 -21.19
C GLU A 118 0.46 -5.29 -20.98
N LEU A 119 1.09 -5.61 -19.86
CA LEU A 119 2.49 -5.20 -19.63
C LEU A 119 3.43 -5.88 -20.63
N THR A 120 4.29 -5.09 -21.25
CA THR A 120 5.46 -5.64 -21.95
C THR A 120 6.49 -6.15 -20.93
N PRO A 121 7.49 -6.95 -21.32
CA PRO A 121 8.60 -7.31 -20.42
C PRO A 121 9.30 -6.10 -19.81
N ARG A 122 9.38 -4.99 -20.56
CA ARG A 122 9.94 -3.72 -20.06
C ARG A 122 9.01 -3.05 -19.05
N GLY A 123 7.70 -3.07 -19.28
CA GLY A 123 6.69 -2.57 -18.34
C GLY A 123 6.70 -3.33 -17.02
N ALA A 124 6.77 -4.66 -17.09
CA ALA A 124 6.91 -5.51 -15.91
C ALA A 124 8.19 -5.20 -15.13
N ALA A 125 9.34 -5.08 -15.81
CA ALA A 125 10.60 -4.72 -15.16
C ALA A 125 10.55 -3.33 -14.50
N LEU A 126 9.95 -2.33 -15.16
CA LEU A 126 9.77 -1.00 -14.58
C LEU A 126 8.89 -1.04 -13.33
N ARG A 127 7.78 -1.79 -13.36
CA ARG A 127 6.91 -1.97 -12.19
C ARG A 127 7.69 -2.56 -11.01
N ASP A 128 8.46 -3.61 -11.26
CA ASP A 128 9.26 -4.26 -10.22
C ASP A 128 10.31 -3.32 -9.64
N GLU A 129 10.93 -2.47 -10.47
CA GLU A 129 11.87 -1.45 -10.04
C GLU A 129 11.20 -0.35 -9.19
N VAL A 130 10.01 0.12 -9.59
CA VAL A 130 9.20 1.08 -8.80
C VAL A 130 8.86 0.50 -7.42
N GLU A 131 8.43 -0.76 -7.35
CA GLU A 131 8.11 -1.40 -6.07
C GLU A 131 9.35 -1.64 -5.21
N ALA A 132 10.48 -2.03 -5.81
CA ALA A 132 11.74 -2.20 -5.11
C ALA A 132 12.25 -0.88 -4.50
N GLU A 133 12.23 0.21 -5.26
CA GLU A 133 12.65 1.52 -4.76
C GLU A 133 11.68 2.07 -3.72
N THR A 134 10.37 1.89 -3.92
CA THR A 134 9.35 2.22 -2.90
C THR A 134 9.63 1.46 -1.60
N GLY A 135 9.90 0.15 -1.68
CA GLY A 135 10.25 -0.70 -0.54
C GLY A 135 11.54 -0.25 0.15
N ARG A 136 12.58 0.11 -0.61
CA ARG A 136 13.84 0.65 -0.07
C ARG A 136 13.60 1.93 0.74
N LEU A 137 12.77 2.84 0.23
CA LEU A 137 12.42 4.09 0.93
C LEU A 137 11.52 3.86 2.15
N ASP A 138 10.70 2.81 2.16
CA ASP A 138 9.75 2.50 3.23
C ASP A 138 10.33 1.65 4.37
N ARG A 139 11.58 1.17 4.23
CA ARG A 139 12.16 0.15 5.10
C ARG A 139 12.38 0.58 6.56
N ARG A 140 12.68 1.86 6.81
CA ARG A 140 13.14 2.38 8.11
C ARG A 140 12.17 2.11 9.28
N PRO A 141 10.85 2.37 9.17
CA PRO A 141 9.87 1.96 10.17
C PRO A 141 10.00 0.51 10.65
N TYR A 142 10.24 -0.43 9.73
CA TYR A 142 10.31 -1.86 10.02
C TYR A 142 11.69 -2.29 10.55
N GLU A 143 12.77 -1.67 10.07
CA GLU A 143 14.12 -1.86 10.63
C GLU A 143 14.19 -1.46 12.10
N ALA A 144 13.55 -0.35 12.48
CA ALA A 144 13.51 0.11 13.87
C ALA A 144 12.74 -0.85 14.79
N LEU A 145 11.75 -1.57 14.24
CA LEU A 145 10.97 -2.54 14.98
C LEU A 145 11.75 -3.85 15.19
N GLY A 146 12.55 -4.24 14.19
CA GLY A 146 13.31 -5.48 14.15
C GLY A 146 12.47 -6.69 13.72
N PRO A 147 13.10 -7.73 13.13
CA PRO A 147 12.39 -8.80 12.41
C PRO A 147 11.39 -9.57 13.28
N ALA A 148 11.74 -9.88 14.53
CA ALA A 148 10.84 -10.60 15.43
C ALA A 148 9.56 -9.81 15.75
N ASN A 149 9.66 -8.49 15.90
CA ASN A 149 8.51 -7.65 16.20
C ASN A 149 7.72 -7.30 14.93
N VAL A 150 8.36 -7.21 13.77
CA VAL A 150 7.67 -7.14 12.47
C VAL A 150 6.80 -8.37 12.27
N GLU A 151 7.33 -9.58 12.51
CA GLU A 151 6.56 -10.82 12.40
C GLU A 151 5.37 -10.84 13.39
N ARG A 152 5.59 -10.41 14.64
CA ARG A 152 4.50 -10.31 15.63
C ARG A 152 3.43 -9.31 15.20
N LEU A 153 3.83 -8.14 14.71
CA LEU A 153 2.90 -7.12 14.22
C LEU A 153 2.07 -7.66 13.04
N ALA A 154 2.73 -8.25 12.03
CA ALA A 154 2.08 -8.83 10.86
C ALA A 154 1.04 -9.89 11.28
N ARG A 155 1.39 -10.78 12.21
CA ARG A 155 0.49 -11.81 12.74
C ARG A 155 -0.77 -11.22 13.39
N TYR A 156 -0.61 -10.20 14.25
CA TYR A 156 -1.74 -9.58 14.93
C TYR A 156 -2.64 -8.77 13.98
N VAL A 157 -2.04 -8.06 13.02
CA VAL A 157 -2.78 -7.31 11.99
C VAL A 157 -3.55 -8.28 11.10
N HIS A 158 -2.91 -9.34 10.60
CA HIS A 158 -3.55 -10.34 9.76
C HIS A 158 -4.75 -10.99 10.47
N ARG A 159 -4.62 -11.37 11.74
CA ARG A 159 -5.76 -11.85 12.54
C ARG A 159 -6.88 -10.80 12.64
N THR A 160 -6.54 -9.54 12.86
CA THR A 160 -7.53 -8.45 12.96
C THR A 160 -8.28 -8.25 11.65
N VAL A 161 -7.58 -8.30 10.52
CA VAL A 161 -8.16 -8.26 9.17
C VAL A 161 -9.09 -9.44 8.92
N GLY A 162 -8.70 -10.66 9.34
CA GLY A 162 -9.55 -11.85 9.26
C GLY A 162 -10.85 -11.71 10.04
N ILE A 163 -10.78 -11.20 11.29
CA ILE A 163 -11.99 -10.92 12.10
C ILE A 163 -12.91 -9.91 11.41
N ALA A 164 -12.34 -8.83 10.84
CA ALA A 164 -13.13 -7.85 10.09
C ALA A 164 -13.78 -8.44 8.83
N ALA A 165 -13.07 -9.33 8.13
CA ALA A 165 -13.59 -10.04 6.97
C ALA A 165 -14.76 -10.97 7.34
N ASP A 166 -14.64 -11.73 8.43
CA ASP A 166 -15.70 -12.61 8.91
C ASP A 166 -16.92 -11.84 9.43
N ALA A 167 -16.73 -10.59 9.84
CA ALA A 167 -17.81 -9.66 10.18
C ALA A 167 -18.47 -8.99 8.95
N GLY A 168 -18.02 -9.30 7.73
CA GLY A 168 -18.62 -8.79 6.49
C GLY A 168 -18.22 -7.36 6.12
N VAL A 169 -17.06 -6.87 6.61
CA VAL A 169 -16.59 -5.50 6.31
C VAL A 169 -16.21 -5.32 4.83
N PHE A 170 -15.71 -6.37 4.18
CA PHE A 170 -15.33 -6.33 2.77
C PHE A 170 -16.45 -6.84 1.87
N PRO A 171 -16.72 -6.20 0.72
CA PRO A 171 -17.65 -6.72 -0.28
C PRO A 171 -17.25 -8.15 -0.67
N PRO A 172 -18.20 -9.10 -0.85
CA PRO A 172 -17.88 -10.50 -1.12
C PRO A 172 -16.88 -10.73 -2.27
N PRO A 173 -16.95 -10.01 -3.41
CA PRO A 173 -15.98 -10.16 -4.50
C PRO A 173 -14.55 -9.76 -4.13
N LEU A 174 -14.38 -8.89 -3.13
CA LEU A 174 -13.08 -8.33 -2.73
C LEU A 174 -12.55 -8.93 -1.43
N ARG A 175 -13.31 -9.81 -0.76
CA ARG A 175 -12.90 -10.44 0.50
C ARG A 175 -11.57 -11.15 0.38
N GLY A 176 -11.38 -11.97 -0.66
CA GLY A 176 -10.14 -12.71 -0.88
C GLY A 176 -8.94 -11.81 -1.18
N PHE A 177 -9.17 -10.65 -1.78
CA PHE A 177 -8.13 -9.65 -2.06
C PHE A 177 -7.70 -8.91 -0.78
N PHE A 178 -8.66 -8.45 0.04
CA PHE A 178 -8.35 -7.68 1.25
C PHE A 178 -8.03 -8.53 2.49
N ALA A 179 -8.51 -9.77 2.54
CA ALA A 179 -8.28 -10.72 3.62
C ALA A 179 -7.89 -12.08 3.03
N PRO A 180 -6.73 -12.17 2.35
CA PRO A 180 -6.24 -13.43 1.80
C PRO A 180 -5.89 -14.41 2.93
N THR A 181 -5.66 -15.67 2.58
CA THR A 181 -5.12 -16.66 3.53
C THR A 181 -3.70 -16.27 3.95
N ALA A 182 -3.22 -16.83 5.08
CA ALA A 182 -1.87 -16.58 5.56
C ALA A 182 -0.79 -16.97 4.52
N ASP A 183 -1.01 -18.07 3.78
CA ASP A 183 -0.07 -18.52 2.74
C ASP A 183 0.05 -17.51 1.60
N VAL A 184 -1.08 -16.95 1.16
CA VAL A 184 -1.10 -15.90 0.13
C VAL A 184 -0.50 -14.62 0.68
N TRP A 185 -0.83 -14.23 1.92
CA TRP A 185 -0.28 -13.04 2.57
C TRP A 185 1.25 -13.08 2.69
N ASN A 186 1.82 -14.24 3.05
CA ASN A 186 3.26 -14.41 3.21
C ASN A 186 4.02 -14.52 1.88
N ALA A 187 3.31 -14.71 0.77
CA ALA A 187 3.88 -14.78 -0.58
C ALA A 187 3.90 -13.41 -1.29
N LEU A 188 3.26 -12.38 -0.71
CA LEU A 188 3.33 -10.98 -1.15
C LEU A 188 4.61 -10.31 -0.66
#